data_AF-A0A6I5CK15-F1
#
_entry.id   AF-A0A6I5CK15-F1
#
_cell.length_a   1.000
_cell.length_b   1.000
_cell.length_c   1.000
_cell.angle_alpha   90.00
_cell.angle_beta   90.00
_cell.angle_gamma   90.00
#
_symmetry.space_group_name_H-M   'P 1'
#
loop_
_entity.id
_entity.type
_entity.pdbx_description
1 polymer ?
#
loop_
_entity_poly.entity_id
_entity_poly.type
_entity_poly.pdbx_seq_one_letter_code
_entity_poly.pdbx_strand_id
1 'polypeptide(L)'
;SPATAERAAGELDLTAAQVRAEWDTARLAGLIEVHGDRARPGWRLRAWDRDDSAVLRGWVALFDAWSLACPEPDGHEAAAVAEVVSAMPQVLSFLQLSAGPVPVDQLLDLLQQRVTELRTERCEVPYGPRPQEPEPEPE
;
A
#
# COMPACT_ATOMS: atom_id res chain seq x y z
N SER A 1 -22.29 20.71 -4.22
CA SER A 1 -23.66 21.28 -4.19
C SER A 1 -24.64 20.23 -3.67
N PRO A 2 -25.72 20.59 -2.97
CA PRO A 2 -26.74 19.64 -2.48
C PRO A 2 -27.28 18.73 -3.58
N ALA A 3 -27.59 19.28 -4.75
CA ALA A 3 -28.08 18.54 -5.91
C ALA A 3 -27.06 17.52 -6.48
N THR A 4 -25.76 17.79 -6.35
CA THR A 4 -24.71 16.82 -6.73
C THR A 4 -24.64 15.67 -5.74
N ALA A 5 -24.77 15.97 -4.43
CA ALA A 5 -24.73 14.95 -3.38
C ALA A 5 -25.95 14.01 -3.46
N GLU A 6 -27.13 14.53 -3.78
CA GLU A 6 -28.34 13.72 -3.96
C GLU A 6 -28.27 12.81 -5.19
N ARG A 7 -27.67 13.28 -6.29
CA ARG A 7 -27.46 12.45 -7.48
C ARG A 7 -26.47 11.32 -7.22
N ALA A 8 -25.32 11.65 -6.63
CA ALA A 8 -24.30 10.66 -6.28
C ALA A 8 -24.81 9.65 -5.25
N ALA A 9 -25.64 10.10 -4.30
CA ALA A 9 -26.35 9.22 -3.36
C ALA A 9 -27.21 8.18 -4.08
N GLY A 10 -27.99 8.61 -5.08
CA GLY A 10 -28.79 7.69 -5.91
C GLY A 10 -27.97 6.73 -6.76
N GLU A 11 -26.83 7.18 -7.31
CA GLU A 11 -25.95 6.36 -8.14
C GLU A 11 -25.12 5.34 -7.34
N LEU A 12 -24.79 5.65 -6.08
CA LEU A 12 -23.93 4.85 -5.22
C LEU A 12 -24.70 4.04 -4.16
N ASP A 13 -26.03 4.13 -4.16
CA ASP A 13 -26.90 3.55 -3.13
C ASP A 13 -26.52 3.97 -1.70
N LEU A 14 -26.20 5.26 -1.54
CA LEU A 14 -25.81 5.88 -0.28
C LEU A 14 -26.77 7.03 0.07
N THR A 15 -26.76 7.47 1.32
CA THR A 15 -27.43 8.72 1.69
C THR A 15 -26.59 9.93 1.29
N ALA A 16 -27.23 11.06 1.00
CA ALA A 16 -26.53 12.32 0.72
C ALA A 16 -25.64 12.78 1.90
N ALA A 17 -25.94 12.36 3.13
CA ALA A 17 -25.10 12.61 4.29
C ALA A 17 -23.81 11.78 4.25
N GLN A 18 -23.90 10.49 3.92
CA GLN A 18 -22.73 9.61 3.75
C GLN A 18 -21.84 10.11 2.61
N VAL A 19 -22.41 10.44 1.46
CA VAL A 19 -21.64 10.97 0.31
C VAL A 19 -20.86 12.24 0.69
N ARG A 20 -21.45 13.13 1.49
CA ARG A 20 -20.75 14.33 1.98
C ARG A 20 -19.62 13.99 2.95
N ALA A 21 -19.87 13.09 3.90
CA ALA A 21 -18.86 12.65 4.85
C ALA A 21 -17.66 12.00 4.13
N GLU A 22 -17.92 11.11 3.18
CA GLU A 22 -16.87 10.44 2.39
C GLU A 22 -16.09 11.42 1.50
N TRP A 23 -16.76 12.42 0.90
CA TRP A 23 -16.06 13.48 0.16
C TRP A 23 -15.19 14.35 1.07
N ASP A 24 -15.64 14.66 2.28
CA ASP A 24 -14.84 15.41 3.25
C ASP A 24 -13.62 14.57 3.71
N THR A 25 -13.80 13.28 3.95
CA THR A 25 -12.71 12.33 4.22
C THR A 25 -11.71 12.30 3.06
N ALA A 26 -12.18 12.16 1.82
CA ALA A 26 -11.32 12.16 0.63
C ALA A 26 -10.56 13.47 0.45
N ARG A 27 -11.16 14.62 0.83
CA ARG A 27 -10.48 15.92 0.82
C ARG A 27 -9.41 16.01 1.90
N LEU A 28 -9.70 15.54 3.11
CA LEU A 28 -8.75 15.53 4.23
C LEU A 28 -7.57 14.58 3.96
N ALA A 29 -7.83 13.45 3.30
CA ALA A 29 -6.82 12.49 2.85
C ALA A 29 -6.02 12.94 1.61
N GLY A 30 -6.34 14.11 1.02
CA GLY A 30 -5.65 14.63 -0.16
C GLY A 30 -5.94 13.86 -1.46
N LEU A 31 -6.96 13.00 -1.47
CA LEU A 31 -7.39 12.26 -2.67
C LEU A 31 -8.01 13.19 -3.71
N ILE A 32 -8.69 14.24 -3.24
CA ILE A 32 -9.30 15.28 -4.08
C ILE A 32 -8.90 16.67 -3.62
N GLU A 33 -8.61 17.56 -4.57
CA GLU A 33 -8.44 18.99 -4.35
C GLU A 33 -9.58 19.75 -4.99
N VAL A 34 -10.16 20.70 -4.26
CA VAL A 34 -11.22 21.57 -4.77
C VAL A 34 -10.59 22.87 -5.25
N HIS A 35 -10.67 23.12 -6.55
CA HIS A 35 -10.27 24.38 -7.19
C HIS A 35 -11.51 25.07 -7.75
N GLY A 36 -12.01 26.08 -7.03
CA GLY A 36 -13.25 26.77 -7.40
C GLY A 36 -14.44 25.82 -7.39
N ASP A 37 -15.08 25.63 -8.55
CA ASP A 37 -16.24 24.76 -8.75
C ASP A 37 -15.87 23.33 -9.21
N ARG A 38 -14.57 23.04 -9.37
CA ARG A 38 -14.08 21.75 -9.87
C ARG A 38 -13.29 20.99 -8.81
N ALA A 39 -13.64 19.72 -8.62
CA ALA A 39 -12.76 18.78 -7.93
C ALA A 39 -11.77 18.19 -8.95
N ARG A 40 -10.50 18.13 -8.58
CA ARG A 40 -9.46 17.43 -9.33
C ARG A 40 -8.89 16.33 -8.43
N PRO A 41 -8.41 15.21 -9.00
CA PRO A 41 -7.66 14.25 -8.20
C PRO A 41 -6.44 14.97 -7.61
N GLY A 42 -6.31 14.96 -6.28
CA GLY A 42 -5.25 15.70 -5.58
C GLY A 42 -3.85 15.21 -5.96
N TRP A 43 -3.74 13.94 -6.37
CA TRP A 43 -2.51 13.34 -6.89
C TRP A 43 -2.09 13.83 -8.28
N ARG A 44 -2.97 14.51 -9.05
CA ARG A 44 -2.67 14.97 -10.43
C ARG A 44 -2.02 16.34 -10.55
N LEU A 45 -1.94 17.14 -9.48
CA LEU A 45 -1.41 18.50 -9.55
C LEU A 45 -0.05 18.60 -8.87
N ARG A 46 0.98 18.15 -9.60
CA ARG A 46 2.43 18.53 -9.58
C ARG A 46 3.33 17.38 -10.07
N ALA A 47 2.81 16.44 -10.84
CA ALA A 47 3.67 15.56 -11.64
C ALA A 47 4.26 16.37 -12.81
N TRP A 48 5.27 17.18 -12.52
CA TRP A 48 6.20 17.63 -13.54
C TRP A 48 7.25 16.54 -13.76
N ASP A 49 7.83 16.50 -14.95
CA ASP A 49 8.82 15.53 -15.46
C ASP A 49 10.07 15.28 -14.56
N ARG A 50 10.14 15.87 -13.36
CA ARG A 50 11.28 15.80 -12.41
C ARG A 50 10.91 15.80 -10.91
N ASP A 51 9.63 15.75 -10.52
CA ASP A 51 9.28 15.72 -9.08
C ASP A 51 8.91 14.30 -8.63
N ASP A 52 9.95 13.51 -8.32
CA ASP A 52 9.82 12.15 -7.78
C ASP A 52 8.97 12.13 -6.49
N SER A 53 8.94 13.23 -5.72
CA SER A 53 8.13 13.31 -4.51
C SER A 53 6.63 13.42 -4.83
N ALA A 54 6.25 14.03 -5.96
CA ALA A 54 4.86 14.05 -6.41
C ALA A 54 4.39 12.66 -6.85
N VAL A 55 5.26 11.89 -7.51
CA VAL A 55 5.00 10.49 -7.89
C VAL A 55 4.79 9.63 -6.64
N LEU A 56 5.69 9.75 -5.65
CA LEU A 56 5.57 9.03 -4.37
C LEU A 56 4.27 9.38 -3.63
N ARG A 57 3.91 10.67 -3.52
CA ARG A 57 2.63 11.09 -2.91
C ARG A 57 1.42 10.51 -3.64
N GLY A 58 1.46 10.45 -4.98
CA GLY A 58 0.41 9.85 -5.78
C GLY A 58 0.23 8.36 -5.52
N TRP A 59 1.34 7.62 -5.40
CA TRP A 59 1.31 6.20 -5.04
C TRP A 59 0.80 5.97 -3.61
N VAL A 60 1.26 6.75 -2.63
CA VAL A 60 0.78 6.68 -1.25
C VAL A 60 -0.73 6.92 -1.18
N ALA A 61 -1.21 7.99 -1.83
CA ALA A 61 -2.63 8.32 -1.89
C ALA A 61 -3.47 7.19 -2.53
N LEU A 62 -2.95 6.54 -3.57
CA LEU A 62 -3.61 5.39 -4.19
C LEU A 62 -3.69 4.20 -3.24
N PHE A 63 -2.59 3.85 -2.56
CA PHE A 63 -2.57 2.72 -1.63
C PHE A 63 -3.42 2.98 -0.38
N ASP A 64 -3.46 4.21 0.13
CA ASP A 64 -4.32 4.61 1.25
C ASP A 64 -5.81 4.48 0.84
N ALA A 65 -6.19 5.04 -0.31
CA ALA A 65 -7.55 4.93 -0.82
C ALA A 65 -7.96 3.48 -1.08
N TRP A 66 -7.04 2.67 -1.62
CA TRP A 66 -7.27 1.26 -1.86
C TRP A 66 -7.47 0.49 -0.56
N SER A 67 -6.66 0.77 0.48
CA SER A 67 -6.78 0.12 1.79
C SER A 67 -8.11 0.47 2.48
N LEU A 68 -8.64 1.68 2.23
CA LEU A 68 -9.97 2.07 2.70
C LEU A 68 -11.10 1.36 1.93
N ALA A 69 -10.94 1.18 0.61
CA ALA A 69 -11.95 0.54 -0.25
C ALA A 69 -11.94 -1.00 -0.18
N CYS A 70 -10.78 -1.58 0.09
CA CYS A 70 -10.52 -3.01 0.21
C CYS A 70 -9.97 -3.30 1.60
N PRO A 71 -10.84 -3.37 2.63
CA PRO A 71 -10.41 -3.65 3.99
C PRO A 71 -9.67 -4.98 4.08
N GLU A 72 -8.72 -5.07 5.01
CA GLU A 72 -7.90 -6.27 5.21
C GLU A 72 -8.81 -7.49 5.44
N PRO A 73 -8.64 -8.59 4.69
CA PRO A 73 -9.41 -9.79 4.93
C PRO A 73 -9.03 -10.40 6.27
N ASP A 74 -10.04 -10.72 7.10
CA ASP A 74 -9.84 -11.35 8.40
C ASP A 74 -8.95 -12.60 8.30
N GLY A 75 -8.03 -12.76 9.26
CA GLY A 75 -7.21 -13.96 9.40
C GLY A 75 -5.84 -13.94 8.70
N HIS A 76 -5.40 -12.79 8.17
CA HIS A 76 -4.02 -12.61 7.72
C HIS A 76 -3.14 -12.06 8.85
N GLU A 77 -1.95 -12.63 9.03
CA GLU A 77 -0.98 -12.11 9.99
C GLU A 77 -0.29 -10.87 9.41
N ALA A 78 -0.04 -9.84 10.24
CA ALA A 78 0.69 -8.63 9.81
C ALA A 78 2.07 -8.94 9.19
N ALA A 79 2.68 -10.07 9.57
CA ALA A 79 3.92 -10.57 8.98
C ALA A 79 3.78 -10.91 7.49
N ALA A 80 2.60 -11.35 7.04
CA ALA A 80 2.33 -11.70 5.65
C ALA A 80 2.51 -10.50 4.72
N VAL A 81 2.07 -9.30 5.13
CA VAL A 81 2.24 -8.07 4.34
C VAL A 81 3.73 -7.75 4.17
N ALA A 82 4.49 -7.80 5.27
CA ALA A 82 5.93 -7.53 5.23
C ALA A 82 6.70 -8.53 4.36
N GLU A 83 6.28 -9.80 4.36
CA GLU A 83 6.85 -10.86 3.52
C GLU A 83 6.54 -10.66 2.04
N VAL A 84 5.29 -10.31 1.71
CA VAL A 84 4.87 -10.00 0.34
C VAL A 84 5.65 -8.80 -0.20
N VAL A 85 5.77 -7.72 0.57
CA VAL A 85 6.58 -6.54 0.20
C VAL A 85 8.04 -6.93 -0.02
N SER A 86 8.59 -7.79 0.85
CA SER A 86 9.97 -8.29 0.72
C SER A 86 10.18 -9.14 -0.54
N ALA A 87 9.14 -9.82 -1.03
CA ALA A 87 9.19 -10.66 -2.22
C ALA A 87 8.96 -9.89 -3.54
N MET A 88 8.39 -8.68 -3.50
CA MET A 88 8.08 -7.87 -4.69
C MET A 88 9.25 -7.63 -5.65
N PRO A 89 10.51 -7.40 -5.21
CA PRO A 89 11.62 -7.20 -6.14
C PRO A 89 11.82 -8.35 -7.14
N GLN A 90 11.60 -9.60 -6.71
CA GLN A 90 11.73 -10.76 -7.61
C GLN A 90 10.58 -10.82 -8.62
N VAL A 91 9.35 -10.56 -8.18
CA VAL A 91 8.17 -10.52 -9.06
C VAL A 91 8.33 -9.43 -10.13
N LEU A 92 8.78 -8.23 -9.73
CA LEU A 92 9.03 -7.13 -10.65
C LEU A 92 10.16 -7.45 -11.64
N SER A 93 11.22 -8.11 -11.18
CA SER A 93 12.31 -8.56 -12.06
C SER A 93 11.81 -9.59 -13.08
N PHE A 94 10.98 -10.54 -12.66
CA PHE A 94 10.37 -11.52 -13.55
C PHE A 94 9.49 -10.86 -14.61
N LEU A 95 8.62 -9.91 -14.22
CA LEU A 95 7.78 -9.16 -15.15
C LEU A 95 8.60 -8.37 -16.18
N GLN A 96 9.68 -7.72 -15.73
CA GLN A 96 10.58 -6.97 -16.61
C GLN A 96 11.26 -7.88 -17.65
N LEU A 97 11.62 -9.11 -17.28
CA LEU A 97 12.29 -10.08 -18.14
C LEU A 97 11.33 -10.86 -19.06
N SER A 98 10.07 -11.00 -18.67
CA SER A 98 9.09 -11.83 -19.39
C SER A 98 8.71 -11.30 -20.77
N ALA A 99 9.01 -10.02 -21.08
CA ALA A 99 8.82 -9.40 -22.40
C ALA A 99 7.43 -9.66 -23.03
N GLY A 100 6.38 -9.77 -22.22
CA GLY A 100 5.04 -10.15 -22.64
C GLY A 100 4.08 -10.32 -21.45
N PRO A 101 2.79 -10.61 -21.73
CA PRO A 101 1.80 -10.84 -20.68
C PRO A 101 2.14 -12.11 -19.90
N VAL A 102 2.10 -12.01 -18.57
CA VAL A 102 2.29 -13.12 -17.65
C VAL A 102 0.93 -13.49 -17.03
N PRO A 103 0.54 -14.77 -16.98
CA PRO A 103 -0.65 -15.22 -16.26
C PRO A 103 -0.57 -14.86 -14.77
N VAL A 104 -1.68 -14.38 -14.20
CA VAL A 104 -1.75 -14.00 -12.78
C VAL A 104 -1.37 -15.16 -11.86
N ASP A 105 -1.86 -16.37 -12.16
CA ASP A 105 -1.56 -17.57 -11.36
C ASP A 105 -0.06 -17.83 -11.24
N GLN A 106 0.70 -17.61 -12.33
CA GLN A 106 2.16 -17.77 -12.31
C GLN A 106 2.86 -16.72 -11.42
N LEU A 107 2.33 -15.50 -11.37
CA LEU A 107 2.85 -14.45 -10.48
C LEU A 107 2.57 -14.78 -9.02
N LEU A 108 1.38 -15.34 -8.74
CA LEU A 108 0.99 -15.78 -7.40
C LEU A 108 1.85 -16.96 -6.93
N ASP A 109 2.11 -17.93 -7.79
CA ASP A 109 3.00 -19.07 -7.49
C ASP A 109 4.41 -18.59 -7.16
N LEU A 110 4.97 -17.69 -7.97
CA LEU A 110 6.29 -17.10 -7.75
C LEU A 110 6.35 -16.36 -6.40
N LEU A 111 5.32 -15.54 -6.11
CA LEU A 111 5.23 -14.80 -4.87
C LEU A 111 5.15 -15.73 -3.66
N GLN A 112 4.30 -16.76 -3.72
CA GLN A 112 4.12 -17.73 -2.64
C GLN A 112 5.40 -18.54 -2.40
N GLN A 113 6.09 -18.94 -3.47
CA GLN A 113 7.37 -19.61 -3.36
C GLN A 113 8.39 -18.71 -2.64
N ARG A 114 8.52 -17.45 -3.06
CA ARG A 114 9.50 -16.55 -2.44
C ARG A 114 9.20 -16.22 -0.99
N VAL A 115 7.94 -16.04 -0.63
CA VAL A 115 7.54 -15.85 0.77
C VAL A 115 7.91 -17.07 1.61
N THR A 116 7.72 -18.27 1.08
CA THR A 116 8.08 -19.53 1.76
C THR A 116 9.60 -19.64 1.96
N GLU A 117 10.39 -19.28 0.96
CA GLU A 117 11.85 -19.20 1.05
C GLU A 117 12.27 -18.19 2.13
N LEU A 118 11.71 -16.98 2.12
CA LEU A 118 12.00 -15.94 3.11
C LEU A 118 11.69 -16.40 4.54
N ARG A 119 10.59 -17.11 4.76
CA ARG A 119 10.24 -17.68 6.06
C ARG A 119 11.25 -18.74 6.52
N THR A 120 11.74 -19.54 5.58
CA THR A 120 12.76 -20.57 5.83
C THR A 120 14.12 -19.92 6.12
N GLU A 121 14.50 -18.89 5.37
CA GLU A 121 15.73 -18.09 5.57
C GLU A 121 15.72 -17.36 6.92
N ARG A 122 14.54 -16.93 7.40
CA ARG A 122 14.33 -16.25 8.70
C ARG A 122 14.27 -17.20 9.90
N CYS A 123 14.38 -18.52 9.72
CA CYS A 123 14.59 -19.43 10.85
C CYS A 123 15.99 -19.21 11.44
N GLU A 124 16.13 -18.16 12.26
CA GLU A 124 17.35 -17.85 12.99
C GLU A 124 17.72 -18.99 13.95
N VAL A 125 18.99 -19.41 13.90
CA VAL A 125 19.61 -20.28 14.90
C VAL A 125 19.44 -19.64 16.28
N PRO A 126 19.01 -20.38 17.32
CA PRO A 126 18.83 -19.81 18.65
C PRO A 126 20.09 -19.09 19.11
N TYR A 127 20.00 -17.77 19.36
CA TYR A 127 21.09 -17.02 19.94
C TYR A 127 21.24 -17.48 21.39
N GLY A 128 22.21 -18.38 21.63
CA GLY A 128 22.57 -18.81 22.99
C GLY A 128 22.99 -17.61 23.86
N PRO A 129 22.94 -17.75 25.19
CA PRO A 129 23.27 -16.65 26.10
C PRO A 129 24.65 -16.08 25.77
N ARG A 130 24.70 -14.76 25.61
CA ARG A 130 25.91 -13.99 25.31
C ARG A 130 26.98 -14.31 26.38
N PRO A 131 28.22 -14.73 26.01
CA PRO A 131 29.29 -14.90 26.97
C PRO A 131 29.48 -13.59 27.75
N GLN A 132 29.44 -13.66 29.08
CA GLN A 132 29.75 -12.51 29.93
C GLN A 132 31.19 -12.09 29.65
N GLU A 133 31.37 -10.82 29.27
CA GLU A 133 32.69 -10.21 29.14
C GLU A 133 33.38 -10.24 30.52
N PRO A 134 34.68 -10.59 30.58
CA PRO A 134 35.40 -10.61 31.85
C PRO A 134 35.49 -9.20 32.44
N GLU A 135 35.10 -9.10 33.70
CA GLU A 135 35.11 -7.86 34.49
C GLU A 135 36.56 -7.34 34.63
N PRO A 136 36.83 -6.05 34.39
CA PRO A 136 38.20 -5.53 34.46
C PRO A 136 38.71 -5.53 35.91
N GLU A 137 39.92 -6.07 36.11
CA GLU A 137 40.59 -6.12 37.41
C GLU A 137 40.84 -4.71 37.98
N PRO A 138 40.61 -4.50 39.29
CA PRO A 138 40.86 -3.22 39.95
C PRO A 138 42.37 -3.01 40.20
N GLU A 139 42.84 -1.76 39.99
CA GLU A 139 44.20 -1.29 40.34
C GLU A 139 44.46 -1.24 41.86
#